data_AF-A0A2D5XDT0-F1
#
_entry.id   AF-A0A2D5XDT0-F1
#
_cell.length_a   1.000
_cell.length_b   1.000
_cell.length_c   1.000
_cell.angle_alpha   90.00
_cell.angle_beta   90.00
_cell.angle_gamma   90.00
#
_symmetry.space_group_name_H-M   'P 1'
#
loop_
_entity.id
_entity.type
_entity.pdbx_description
1 polymer ?
#
loop_
_entity_poly.entity_id
_entity_poly.type
_entity_poly.pdbx_seq_one_letter_code
_entity_poly.pdbx_strand_id
1 'polypeptide(L)'
;MKKSNLFNKLLGSLFIAFILGVFFGYFLIPEKKHEMNMEEMRNSFISLKNSIQKENLQNHKYRCCLEKPCVYCIEKTPGHGEGSICDCLSDIINGVHPCGECIGEILEGHGNPYLAEYFAKAIAEKVGEEHLDTLKEIISEKYDIAIEDQL
;
A
#
# COMPACT_ATOMS: atom_id res chain seq x y z
N MET A 1 -48.23 -48.42 -24.72
CA MET A 1 -47.43 -47.18 -24.54
C MET A 1 -47.11 -46.90 -23.05
N LYS A 2 -46.22 -47.67 -22.40
CA LYS A 2 -45.80 -47.42 -20.99
C LYS A 2 -44.28 -47.37 -20.77
N LYS A 3 -43.45 -47.64 -21.80
CA LYS A 3 -41.98 -47.70 -21.68
C LYS A 3 -41.28 -46.33 -21.63
N SER A 4 -41.87 -45.26 -22.18
CA SER A 4 -41.20 -43.94 -22.22
C SER A 4 -41.07 -43.27 -20.84
N ASN A 5 -42.03 -43.50 -19.94
CA ASN A 5 -42.00 -42.90 -18.59
C ASN A 5 -40.96 -43.53 -17.65
N LEU A 6 -40.52 -44.76 -17.92
CA LEU A 6 -39.50 -45.43 -17.09
C LEU A 6 -38.09 -44.93 -17.47
N PHE A 7 -37.85 -44.73 -18.76
CA PHE A 7 -36.56 -44.27 -19.28
C PHE A 7 -36.25 -42.83 -18.84
N ASN A 8 -37.23 -41.92 -18.90
CA ASN A 8 -37.06 -40.53 -18.47
C ASN A 8 -36.82 -40.40 -16.96
N LYS A 9 -37.41 -41.28 -16.14
CA LYS A 9 -37.15 -41.32 -14.69
C LYS A 9 -35.74 -41.82 -14.37
N LEU A 10 -35.23 -42.78 -15.13
CA LEU A 10 -33.87 -43.30 -14.98
C LEU A 10 -32.82 -42.26 -15.37
N LEU A 11 -33.02 -41.53 -16.48
CA LEU A 11 -32.13 -40.45 -16.90
C LEU A 11 -32.08 -39.30 -15.89
N GLY A 12 -33.24 -38.88 -15.36
CA GLY A 12 -33.31 -37.82 -14.35
C GLY A 12 -32.57 -38.18 -13.06
N SER A 13 -32.70 -39.42 -12.60
CA SER A 13 -31.99 -39.90 -11.40
C SER A 13 -30.47 -39.93 -11.59
N LEU A 14 -29.98 -40.32 -12.76
CA LEU A 14 -28.55 -40.34 -13.06
C LEU A 14 -27.97 -38.91 -13.10
N PHE A 15 -28.72 -37.95 -13.64
CA PHE A 15 -28.28 -36.56 -13.71
C PHE A 15 -28.18 -35.92 -12.32
N ILE A 16 -29.15 -36.19 -11.44
CA ILE A 16 -29.11 -35.71 -10.05
C ILE A 16 -27.93 -36.34 -9.30
N ALA A 17 -27.69 -37.64 -9.46
CA ALA A 17 -26.56 -38.32 -8.83
C ALA A 17 -25.21 -37.76 -9.31
N PHE A 18 -25.10 -37.40 -10.59
CA PHE A 18 -23.90 -36.78 -11.15
C PHE A 18 -23.65 -35.39 -10.54
N ILE A 19 -24.68 -34.52 -10.47
CA ILE A 19 -24.55 -33.19 -9.86
C ILE A 19 -24.14 -33.30 -8.39
N LEU A 20 -24.78 -34.20 -7.63
CA LEU A 20 -24.42 -34.43 -6.24
C LEU A 20 -23.00 -34.96 -6.09
N GLY A 21 -22.56 -35.89 -6.96
CA GLY A 21 -21.20 -36.41 -6.96
C GLY A 21 -20.15 -35.33 -7.22
N VAL A 22 -20.39 -34.44 -8.19
CA VAL A 22 -19.48 -33.32 -8.49
C VAL A 22 -19.45 -32.31 -7.34
N PHE A 23 -20.61 -31.99 -6.76
CA PHE A 23 -20.71 -31.05 -5.65
C PHE A 23 -20.00 -31.56 -4.38
N PHE A 24 -20.20 -32.83 -4.03
CA PHE A 24 -19.50 -33.46 -2.91
C PHE A 24 -18.00 -33.64 -3.18
N GLY A 25 -17.60 -33.93 -4.42
CA GLY A 25 -16.20 -33.99 -4.82
C GLY A 25 -15.47 -32.65 -4.61
N TYR A 26 -16.14 -31.53 -4.92
CA TYR A 26 -15.55 -30.20 -4.76
C TYR A 26 -15.37 -29.80 -3.29
N PHE A 27 -16.29 -30.20 -2.41
CA PHE A 27 -16.22 -29.89 -0.98
C PHE A 27 -15.24 -30.77 -0.19
N LEU A 28 -14.89 -31.96 -0.71
CA LEU A 28 -14.01 -32.92 -0.02
C LEU A 28 -12.53 -32.80 -0.40
N ILE A 29 -12.13 -31.84 -1.24
CA ILE A 29 -10.72 -31.53 -1.44
C ILE A 29 -10.32 -30.59 -0.30
N PRO A 30 -9.60 -31.07 0.75
CA PRO A 30 -9.09 -30.18 1.77
C PRO A 30 -8.12 -29.22 1.07
N GLU A 31 -8.44 -27.93 1.08
CA GLU A 31 -7.45 -26.91 0.77
C GLU A 31 -6.30 -27.13 1.77
N LYS A 32 -5.16 -27.60 1.26
CA LYS A 32 -3.93 -27.55 2.04
C LYS A 32 -3.67 -26.07 2.30
N LYS A 33 -4.02 -25.60 3.51
CA LYS A 33 -3.56 -24.33 4.02
C LYS A 33 -2.05 -24.36 3.95
N HIS A 34 -1.51 -23.66 2.96
CA HIS A 34 -0.08 -23.45 2.87
C HIS A 34 0.25 -22.49 4.02
N GLU A 35 0.67 -23.04 5.15
CA GLU A 35 1.20 -22.25 6.25
C GLU A 35 2.52 -21.65 5.74
N MET A 36 2.44 -20.41 5.24
CA MET A 36 3.62 -19.62 4.94
C MET A 36 4.29 -19.29 6.26
N ASN A 37 5.60 -19.49 6.33
CA ASN A 37 6.33 -19.06 7.51
C ASN A 37 6.36 -17.50 7.54
N MET A 38 6.59 -16.92 8.71
CA MET A 38 6.61 -15.45 8.88
C MET A 38 7.66 -14.73 8.02
N GLU A 39 8.78 -15.38 7.74
CA GLU A 39 9.84 -14.88 6.87
C GLU A 39 9.43 -14.88 5.39
N GLU A 40 8.72 -15.91 4.91
CA GLU A 40 8.13 -15.94 3.57
C GLU A 40 7.07 -14.85 3.40
N MET A 41 6.26 -14.60 4.44
CA MET A 41 5.28 -13.52 4.46
C MET A 41 5.96 -12.15 4.43
N ARG A 42 7.02 -11.96 5.20
CA ARG A 42 7.83 -10.72 5.16
C ARG A 42 8.44 -10.49 3.78
N ASN A 43 9.04 -11.52 3.19
CA ASN A 43 9.70 -11.41 1.88
C ASN A 43 8.70 -11.14 0.75
N SER A 44 7.52 -11.76 0.79
CA SER A 44 6.44 -11.48 -0.18
C SER A 44 5.95 -10.04 -0.07
N PHE A 45 5.81 -9.51 1.16
CA PHE A 45 5.46 -8.10 1.38
C PHE A 45 6.53 -7.14 0.85
N ILE A 46 7.81 -7.41 1.13
CA ILE A 46 8.93 -6.58 0.61
C ILE A 46 8.95 -6.60 -0.92
N SER A 47 8.77 -7.77 -1.52
CA SER A 47 8.73 -7.92 -2.99
C SER A 47 7.57 -7.13 -3.61
N LEU A 48 6.37 -7.24 -3.03
CA LEU A 48 5.19 -6.50 -3.47
C LEU A 48 5.37 -4.98 -3.32
N LYS A 49 5.94 -4.54 -2.18
CA LYS A 49 6.24 -3.13 -1.93
C LYS A 49 7.16 -2.57 -3.01
N ASN A 50 8.22 -3.31 -3.35
CA ASN A 50 9.20 -2.90 -4.36
C ASN A 50 8.61 -2.90 -5.78
N SER A 51 7.70 -3.83 -6.11
CA SER A 51 7.05 -3.83 -7.43
C SER A 51 6.11 -2.64 -7.59
N ILE A 52 5.32 -2.31 -6.56
CA ILE A 52 4.42 -1.14 -6.56
C ILE A 52 5.21 0.16 -6.70
N GLN A 53 6.33 0.28 -5.98
CA GLN A 53 7.24 1.44 -6.13
C GLN A 53 7.71 1.60 -7.56
N LYS A 54 8.24 0.53 -8.15
CA LYS A 54 8.81 0.56 -9.50
C LYS A 54 7.75 0.92 -10.54
N GLU A 55 6.56 0.35 -10.43
CA GLU A 55 5.43 0.65 -11.31
C GLU A 55 4.97 2.11 -11.17
N ASN A 56 4.80 2.60 -9.94
CA ASN A 56 4.36 3.99 -9.71
C ASN A 56 5.42 5.02 -10.12
N LEU A 57 6.71 4.72 -9.94
CA LEU A 57 7.81 5.56 -10.42
C LEU A 57 7.79 5.67 -11.95
N GLN A 58 7.67 4.53 -12.66
CA GLN A 58 7.60 4.51 -14.12
C GLN A 58 6.39 5.27 -14.68
N ASN A 59 5.28 5.29 -13.94
CA ASN A 59 4.06 5.97 -14.34
C ASN A 59 3.93 7.41 -13.82
N HIS A 60 4.97 7.98 -13.22
CA HIS A 60 4.94 9.31 -12.55
C HIS A 60 3.88 9.43 -11.45
N LYS A 61 3.40 8.31 -10.91
CA LYS A 61 2.41 8.23 -9.82
C LYS A 61 3.06 8.15 -8.44
N TYR A 62 4.39 8.03 -8.39
CA TYR A 62 5.12 8.04 -7.13
C TYR A 62 5.42 9.47 -6.69
N ARG A 63 4.52 10.01 -5.86
CA ARG A 63 4.56 11.37 -5.33
C ARG A 63 4.62 11.33 -3.79
N CYS A 64 5.56 10.54 -3.26
CA CYS A 64 5.70 10.28 -1.82
C CYS A 64 6.70 11.23 -1.13
N CYS A 65 6.47 11.48 0.16
CA CYS A 65 7.36 12.21 1.06
C CYS A 65 8.73 11.55 1.26
N LEU A 66 8.83 10.24 1.03
CA LEU A 66 10.01 9.41 1.32
C LEU A 66 10.59 8.78 0.06
N GLU A 67 11.82 8.30 0.16
CA GLU A 67 12.45 7.47 -0.88
C GLU A 67 11.67 6.17 -1.16
N LYS A 68 10.97 5.66 -0.14
CA LYS A 68 10.12 4.46 -0.21
C LYS A 68 8.73 4.77 0.37
N PRO A 69 7.63 4.28 -0.21
CA PRO A 69 6.29 4.50 0.29
C PRO A 69 6.18 4.00 1.72
N CYS A 70 5.61 4.87 2.54
CA CYS A 70 5.24 4.62 3.91
C CYS A 70 4.07 3.64 3.97
N VAL A 71 3.92 2.96 5.11
CA VAL A 71 2.80 2.05 5.38
C VAL A 71 1.47 2.77 5.18
N TYR A 72 1.36 4.04 5.58
CA TYR A 72 0.14 4.82 5.40
C TYR A 72 -0.27 4.99 3.93
N CYS A 73 0.69 5.21 3.03
CA CYS A 73 0.42 5.29 1.59
C CYS A 73 0.05 3.93 0.96
N ILE A 74 0.37 2.82 1.64
CA ILE A 74 0.00 1.46 1.20
C ILE A 74 -1.38 1.07 1.77
N GLU A 75 -1.68 1.43 3.01
CA GLU A 75 -2.87 0.98 3.75
C GLU A 75 -4.09 1.90 3.62
N LYS A 76 -3.92 3.22 3.59
CA LYS A 76 -5.04 4.17 3.62
C LYS A 76 -5.38 4.70 2.23
N THR A 77 -6.26 3.98 1.55
CA THR A 77 -7.31 4.62 0.75
C THR A 77 -8.65 4.26 1.39
N PRO A 78 -9.29 5.19 2.15
CA PRO A 78 -9.80 6.45 1.61
C PRO A 78 -9.43 7.73 2.39
N GLY A 79 -9.34 8.83 1.64
CA GLY A 79 -8.92 10.19 2.03
C GLY A 79 -8.13 10.89 0.92
N HIS A 80 -7.44 10.09 0.08
CA HIS A 80 -6.65 10.50 -1.10
C HIS A 80 -6.96 9.62 -2.34
N GLY A 81 -8.24 9.41 -2.66
CA GLY A 81 -8.69 8.57 -3.80
C GLY A 81 -8.72 7.06 -3.51
N GLU A 82 -9.36 6.26 -4.38
CA GLU A 82 -9.36 4.79 -4.31
C GLU A 82 -8.07 4.22 -4.91
N GLY A 83 -7.35 3.38 -4.15
CA GLY A 83 -6.20 2.60 -4.60
C GLY A 83 -4.86 3.34 -4.68
N SER A 84 -3.84 2.89 -3.95
CA SER A 84 -2.37 3.02 -4.17
C SER A 84 -1.73 4.36 -4.60
N ILE A 85 -2.49 5.45 -4.74
CA ILE A 85 -2.02 6.75 -5.22
C ILE A 85 -1.66 7.59 -4.00
N CYS A 86 -0.35 7.74 -3.77
CA CYS A 86 0.22 8.58 -2.73
C CYS A 86 0.56 9.94 -3.37
N ASP A 87 -0.14 11.01 -2.96
CA ASP A 87 0.10 12.38 -3.44
C ASP A 87 0.63 13.33 -2.35
N CYS A 88 1.34 12.78 -1.36
CA CYS A 88 1.94 13.56 -0.27
C CYS A 88 2.91 14.65 -0.78
N LEU A 89 3.43 14.53 -2.00
CA LEU A 89 4.19 15.57 -2.67
C LEU A 89 3.43 16.90 -2.72
N SER A 90 2.17 16.87 -3.15
CA SER A 90 1.34 18.06 -3.25
C SER A 90 1.13 18.68 -1.88
N ASP A 91 0.91 17.84 -0.86
CA ASP A 91 0.74 18.30 0.53
C ASP A 91 2.02 18.99 1.04
N ILE A 92 3.17 18.34 0.90
CA ILE A 92 4.48 18.88 1.36
C ILE A 92 4.82 20.22 0.69
N ILE A 93 4.67 20.32 -0.63
CA ILE A 93 4.98 21.57 -1.36
C ILE A 93 4.06 22.72 -0.91
N ASN A 94 2.84 22.41 -0.49
CA ASN A 94 1.90 23.40 0.04
C ASN A 94 2.06 23.64 1.55
N GLY A 95 3.10 23.10 2.19
CA GLY A 95 3.36 23.26 3.62
C GLY A 95 2.39 22.47 4.52
N VAL A 96 1.73 21.44 3.98
CA VAL A 96 0.84 20.56 4.75
C VAL A 96 1.64 19.38 5.29
N HIS A 97 1.49 19.07 6.57
CA HIS A 97 2.27 18.03 7.23
C HIS A 97 2.07 16.63 6.62
N PRO A 98 3.15 15.82 6.52
CA PRO A 98 3.01 14.44 6.12
C PRO A 98 2.50 13.59 7.30
N CYS A 99 2.19 12.32 7.04
CA CYS A 99 1.81 11.39 8.12
C CYS A 99 2.95 11.19 9.12
N GLY A 100 2.63 10.74 10.34
CA GLY A 100 3.62 10.59 11.42
C GLY A 100 4.80 9.67 11.09
N GLU A 101 4.58 8.63 10.28
CA GLU A 101 5.66 7.77 9.77
C GLU A 101 6.61 8.55 8.87
N CYS A 102 6.08 9.34 7.92
CA CYS A 102 6.91 10.19 7.07
C CYS A 102 7.67 11.24 7.89
N ILE A 103 7.07 11.85 8.93
CA ILE A 103 7.78 12.82 9.78
C ILE A 103 9.01 12.18 10.42
N GLY A 104 8.86 11.00 11.05
CA GLY A 104 9.97 10.29 11.69
C GLY A 104 11.10 9.98 10.71
N GLU A 105 10.76 9.34 9.58
CA GLU A 105 11.73 8.98 8.55
C GLU A 105 12.40 10.22 7.93
N ILE A 106 11.68 11.33 7.74
CA ILE A 106 12.27 12.58 7.25
C ILE A 106 13.32 13.10 8.24
N LEU A 107 13.02 13.12 9.54
CA LEU A 107 13.95 13.59 10.58
C LEU A 107 15.15 12.65 10.78
N GLU A 108 15.06 11.41 10.31
CA GLU A 108 16.16 10.45 10.25
C GLU A 108 16.99 10.51 8.96
N GLY A 109 16.56 11.31 7.96
CA GLY A 109 17.26 11.45 6.67
C GLY A 109 16.81 10.46 5.58
N HIS A 110 15.62 9.89 5.71
CA HIS A 110 15.02 8.95 4.76
C HIS A 110 13.88 9.55 3.92
N GLY A 111 13.71 10.88 4.02
CA GLY A 111 12.83 11.67 3.17
C GLY A 111 13.32 11.73 1.73
N ASN A 112 12.43 12.10 0.82
CA ASN A 112 12.79 12.36 -0.57
C ASN A 112 13.68 13.62 -0.65
N PRO A 113 14.96 13.53 -1.05
CA PRO A 113 15.89 14.67 -1.01
C PRO A 113 15.45 15.85 -1.89
N TYR A 114 14.68 15.59 -2.95
CA TYR A 114 14.15 16.65 -3.83
C TYR A 114 13.08 17.52 -3.16
N LEU A 115 12.59 17.13 -1.98
CA LEU A 115 11.58 17.85 -1.21
C LEU A 115 12.15 18.47 0.07
N ALA A 116 13.47 18.36 0.28
CA ALA A 116 14.11 18.78 1.52
C ALA A 116 13.83 20.25 1.86
N GLU A 117 13.77 21.14 0.87
CA GLU A 117 13.46 22.57 1.04
C GLU A 117 12.06 22.83 1.65
N TYR A 118 11.13 21.89 1.57
CA TYR A 118 9.75 22.03 2.07
C TYR A 118 9.52 21.35 3.43
N PHE A 119 10.40 20.45 3.86
CA PHE A 119 10.12 19.57 5.00
C PHE A 119 9.96 20.31 6.32
N ALA A 120 10.85 21.27 6.61
CA ALA A 120 10.79 22.00 7.87
C ALA A 120 9.45 22.72 8.03
N LYS A 121 9.00 23.42 6.97
CA LYS A 121 7.72 24.13 6.97
C LYS A 121 6.52 23.20 7.09
N ALA A 122 6.50 22.12 6.31
CA ALA A 122 5.41 21.14 6.36
C ALA A 122 5.31 20.46 7.73
N ILE A 123 6.42 20.11 8.36
CA ILE A 123 6.42 19.50 9.69
C ILE A 123 5.97 20.51 10.75
N ALA A 124 6.46 21.77 10.67
CA ALA A 124 6.13 22.84 11.59
C ALA A 124 4.61 23.13 11.66
N GLU A 125 3.87 22.97 10.56
CA GLU A 125 2.41 23.12 10.55
C GLU A 125 1.73 22.21 11.58
N LYS A 126 2.28 21.02 11.81
CA LYS A 126 1.73 20.05 12.77
C LYS A 126 2.30 20.19 14.18
N VAL A 127 3.60 20.42 14.29
CA VAL A 127 4.31 20.37 15.58
C VAL A 127 4.40 21.73 16.27
N GLY A 128 4.20 22.83 15.52
CA GLY A 128 4.31 24.21 16.00
C GLY A 128 5.30 25.02 15.18
N GLU A 129 4.92 26.24 14.79
CA GLU A 129 5.78 27.18 14.06
C GLU A 129 6.96 27.67 14.91
N GLU A 130 6.83 27.63 16.24
CA GLU A 130 7.93 27.91 17.18
C GLU A 130 9.11 26.93 17.05
N HIS A 131 8.91 25.78 16.40
CA HIS A 131 9.94 24.78 16.15
C HIS A 131 10.56 24.89 14.75
N LEU A 132 10.11 25.83 13.91
CA LEU A 132 10.56 25.93 12.52
C LEU A 132 12.08 26.07 12.40
N ASP A 133 12.71 26.93 13.21
CA ASP A 133 14.16 27.14 13.16
C ASP A 133 14.94 25.86 13.53
N THR A 134 14.53 25.17 14.60
CA THR A 134 15.12 23.88 14.97
C THR A 134 14.91 22.81 13.90
N LEU A 135 13.73 22.79 13.27
CA LEU A 135 13.47 21.87 12.16
C LEU A 135 14.38 22.19 10.97
N LYS A 136 14.61 23.46 10.64
CA LYS A 136 15.53 23.84 9.56
C LYS A 136 16.96 23.40 9.83
N GLU A 137 17.42 23.49 11.06
CA GLU A 137 18.73 22.96 11.48
C GLU A 137 18.82 21.44 11.27
N ILE A 138 17.80 20.69 11.72
CA ILE A 138 17.76 19.23 11.56
C ILE A 138 17.77 18.85 10.07
N ILE A 139 16.93 19.47 9.25
CA ILE A 139 16.86 19.18 7.82
C ILE A 139 18.17 19.56 7.12
N SER A 140 18.80 20.67 7.50
CA SER A 140 20.12 21.04 6.97
C SER A 140 21.15 19.94 7.24
N GLU A 141 21.20 19.42 8.47
CA GLU A 141 22.11 18.33 8.85
C GLU A 141 21.82 17.03 8.09
N LYS A 142 20.54 16.67 7.93
CA LYS A 142 20.16 15.38 7.33
C LYS A 142 20.25 15.35 5.80
N TYR A 143 20.07 16.48 5.14
CA TYR A 143 19.96 16.54 3.67
C TYR A 143 21.04 17.37 2.99
N ASP A 144 21.98 17.95 3.76
CA ASP A 144 23.08 18.79 3.23
C ASP A 144 22.56 19.97 2.39
N ILE A 145 21.50 20.62 2.89
CA ILE A 145 20.92 21.84 2.31
C ILE A 145 21.10 23.02 3.25
N ALA A 146 21.32 24.22 2.72
CA ALA A 146 21.48 25.41 3.56
C ALA A 146 20.16 25.80 4.25
N ILE A 147 20.22 26.46 5.41
CA ILE A 147 19.01 26.88 6.15
C ILE A 147 18.21 27.91 5.35
N GLU A 148 18.92 28.80 4.66
CA GLU A 148 18.38 29.85 3.79
C GLU A 148 17.66 29.33 2.54
N ASP A 149 17.98 28.11 2.10
CA ASP A 149 17.35 27.47 0.94
C ASP A 149 16.04 26.76 1.33
N GLN A 150 15.72 26.69 2.62
CA GLN A 150 14.48 26.09 3.13
C GLN A 150 13.35 27.11 3.22
N LEU A 151 12.15 26.74 2.76
CA LEU A 151 10.96 27.61 2.69
C LEU A 151 10.25 27.79 4.04
#